data_AF-A0A1J3IY70-F1
#
_entry.id   AF-A0A1J3IY70-F1
#
_cell.length_a   1.000
_cell.length_b   1.000
_cell.length_c   1.000
_cell.angle_alpha   90.00
_cell.angle_beta   90.00
_cell.angle_gamma   90.00
#
_symmetry.space_group_name_H-M   'P 1'
#
loop_
_entity.id
_entity.type
_entity.pdbx_description
1 polymer ?
#
loop_
_entity_poly.entity_id
_entity_poly.type
_entity_poly.pdbx_seq_one_letter_code
_entity_poly.pdbx_strand_id
1 'polypeptide(L)'
;IKNIEPQKNSREVVMAQRITTLVLLIETLFLVCYMSQIATTAADNGVDEIHVAGKVMCQDCSLNYDKWINGSDPIKGAVVSITCMDERRRVGYYGSDKTDERGQFDLIVSKVLYGGKELKPQLCKVRLVSSPDQSCNIPTNFGDGQMGVDLVRPFMVFQDLVKYVVGPFYYTTPMCEAPKLENNY
;
A
#
# COMPACT_ATOMS: atom_id res chain seq x y z
N ILE A 1 75.20 26.44 36.15
CA ILE A 1 74.51 25.94 34.94
C ILE A 1 73.15 26.63 34.90
N LYS A 2 73.00 27.72 34.14
CA LYS A 2 71.69 28.37 33.96
C LYS A 2 71.05 27.76 32.72
N ASN A 3 69.93 27.06 32.92
CA ASN A 3 69.08 26.58 31.83
C ASN A 3 68.51 27.79 31.09
N ILE A 4 68.76 27.85 29.79
CA ILE A 4 68.15 28.81 28.87
C ILE A 4 66.97 28.08 28.22
N GLU A 5 65.77 28.47 28.60
CA GLU A 5 64.54 27.97 27.98
C GLU A 5 64.28 28.74 26.68
N PRO A 6 63.91 28.08 25.56
CA PRO A 6 63.78 28.75 24.29
C PRO A 6 62.50 29.59 24.26
N GLN A 7 62.65 30.91 24.13
CA GLN A 7 61.54 31.84 23.86
C GLN A 7 61.01 31.60 22.44
N LYS A 8 59.92 30.84 22.33
CA LYS A 8 59.22 30.58 21.06
C LYS A 8 58.65 31.88 20.50
N ASN A 9 59.01 32.21 19.26
CA ASN A 9 58.67 33.47 18.58
C ASN A 9 57.14 33.69 18.51
N SER A 10 56.67 34.83 19.04
CA SER A 10 55.25 35.21 19.10
C SER A 10 54.54 35.14 17.74
N ARG A 11 55.24 35.44 16.63
CA ARG A 11 54.68 35.31 15.27
C ARG A 11 54.41 33.87 14.85
N GLU A 12 55.24 32.91 15.26
CA GLU A 12 55.03 31.48 14.97
C GLU A 12 53.88 30.91 15.80
N VAL A 13 53.73 31.37 17.05
CA VAL A 13 52.60 30.99 17.90
C VAL A 13 51.27 31.48 17.30
N VAL A 14 51.24 32.74 16.84
CA VAL A 14 50.05 33.31 16.19
C VAL A 14 49.74 32.65 14.85
N MET A 15 50.76 32.30 14.05
CA MET A 15 50.58 31.59 12.78
C MET A 15 50.06 30.17 13.00
N ALA A 16 50.65 29.42 13.93
CA ALA A 16 50.20 28.08 14.29
C ALA A 16 48.74 28.10 14.78
N GLN A 17 48.38 29.08 15.60
CA GLN A 17 47.02 29.21 16.12
C GLN A 17 45.98 29.53 15.03
N ARG A 18 46.36 30.30 13.99
CA ARG A 18 45.53 30.56 12.81
C ARG A 18 45.36 29.32 11.93
N ILE A 19 46.39 28.50 11.79
CA ILE A 19 46.33 27.24 11.04
C ILE A 19 45.41 26.25 11.77
N THR A 20 45.56 26.11 13.09
CA THR A 20 44.70 25.22 13.88
C THR A 20 43.22 25.62 13.84
N THR A 21 42.90 26.92 13.90
CA THR A 21 41.50 27.36 13.75
C THR A 21 40.94 27.12 12.36
N LEU A 22 41.74 27.27 11.30
CA LEU A 22 41.30 26.94 9.93
C LEU A 22 41.02 25.45 9.77
N VAL A 23 41.87 24.58 10.30
CA VAL A 23 41.65 23.12 10.26
C VAL A 23 40.37 22.74 11.01
N LEU A 24 40.14 23.30 12.20
CA LEU A 24 38.93 23.04 12.97
C LEU A 24 37.65 23.52 12.25
N LEU A 25 37.70 24.64 11.52
CA LEU A 25 36.56 25.14 10.73
C LEU A 25 36.26 24.25 9.52
N ILE A 26 37.29 23.66 8.91
CA ILE A 26 37.13 22.75 7.79
C ILE A 26 36.48 21.44 8.25
N GLU A 27 36.93 20.87 9.37
CA GLU A 27 36.35 19.65 9.95
C GLU A 27 34.89 19.83 10.36
N THR A 28 34.53 20.98 10.95
CA THR A 28 33.13 21.26 11.29
C THR A 28 32.27 21.48 10.05
N LEU A 29 32.80 22.10 9.00
CA LEU A 29 32.10 22.24 7.73
C LEU A 29 31.86 20.88 7.07
N PHE A 30 32.85 19.98 7.09
CA PHE A 30 32.70 18.60 6.59
C PHE A 30 31.66 17.82 7.38
N LEU A 31 31.64 17.91 8.71
CA LEU A 31 30.62 17.26 9.56
C LEU A 31 29.21 17.82 9.29
N VAL A 32 29.06 19.13 9.12
CA VAL A 32 27.78 19.76 8.78
C VAL A 32 27.29 19.31 7.40
N CYS A 33 28.18 19.27 6.40
CA CYS A 33 27.85 18.76 5.07
C CYS A 33 27.47 17.27 5.10
N TYR A 34 28.17 16.46 5.89
CA TYR A 34 27.88 15.03 6.02
C TYR A 34 26.49 14.79 6.66
N MET A 35 26.12 15.55 7.69
CA MET A 35 24.79 15.48 8.28
C MET A 35 23.69 15.95 7.33
N SER A 36 23.94 16.95 6.48
CA SER A 36 22.97 17.35 5.43
C SER A 36 22.75 16.26 4.37
N GLN A 37 23.79 15.47 4.04
CA GLN A 37 23.66 14.34 3.12
C GLN A 37 22.83 13.21 3.75
N ILE A 38 23.06 12.87 5.01
CA ILE A 38 22.28 11.84 5.73
C ILE A 38 20.80 12.23 5.84
N ALA A 39 20.49 13.49 6.16
CA ALA A 39 19.12 13.99 6.24
C ALA A 39 18.39 13.90 4.88
N THR A 40 19.12 14.08 3.78
CA THR A 40 18.57 13.99 2.42
C THR A 40 18.30 12.53 2.02
N THR A 41 19.12 11.59 2.48
CA THR A 41 18.93 10.14 2.22
C THR A 41 17.87 9.48 3.11
N ALA A 42 17.51 10.08 4.25
CA ALA A 42 16.47 9.57 5.13
C ALA A 42 15.04 9.99 4.73
N ALA A 43 14.91 10.88 3.73
CA ALA A 43 13.63 11.42 3.26
C ALA A 43 13.09 10.76 1.98
N ASP A 44 13.67 9.63 1.54
CA ASP A 44 13.25 8.91 0.31
C ASP A 44 12.55 7.57 0.57
N ASN A 45 12.06 7.33 1.79
CA ASN A 45 11.19 6.18 2.09
C ASN A 45 9.70 6.57 2.09
N GLY A 46 9.33 7.63 1.37
CA GLY A 46 7.95 8.12 1.24
C GLY A 46 7.18 7.41 0.13
N VAL A 47 7.11 6.07 0.15
CA VAL A 47 6.12 5.38 -0.67
C VAL A 47 4.80 5.48 0.09
N ASP A 48 3.99 6.48 -0.25
CA ASP A 48 2.59 6.55 0.18
C ASP A 48 1.88 5.28 -0.34
N GLU A 49 1.54 4.35 0.54
CA GLU A 49 0.86 3.10 0.18
C GLU A 49 -0.66 3.22 0.38
N ILE A 50 -1.41 2.62 -0.54
CA ILE A 50 -2.85 2.44 -0.44
C ILE A 50 -3.11 0.97 -0.16
N HIS A 51 -3.69 0.69 1.00
CA HIS A 51 -4.16 -0.64 1.36
C HIS A 51 -5.65 -0.75 1.06
N VAL A 52 -6.05 -1.84 0.41
CA VAL A 52 -7.45 -2.18 0.19
C VAL A 52 -7.70 -3.56 0.78
N ALA A 53 -8.32 -3.57 1.96
CA ALA A 53 -8.63 -4.77 2.68
C ALA A 53 -10.08 -5.20 2.51
N GLY A 54 -10.33 -6.50 2.54
CA GLY A 54 -11.68 -7.04 2.49
C GLY A 54 -11.72 -8.53 2.79
N LYS A 55 -12.91 -9.13 2.67
CA LYS A 55 -13.12 -10.56 2.83
C LYS A 55 -13.87 -11.15 1.64
N VAL A 56 -13.56 -12.40 1.32
CA VAL A 56 -14.29 -13.23 0.36
C VAL A 56 -14.76 -14.50 1.06
N MET A 57 -16.06 -14.73 1.01
CA MET A 57 -16.72 -15.81 1.72
C MET A 57 -17.61 -16.62 0.76
N CYS A 58 -18.03 -17.81 1.19
CA CYS A 58 -18.99 -18.63 0.49
C CYS A 58 -20.40 -18.39 1.04
N GLN A 59 -21.33 -18.05 0.13
CA GLN A 59 -22.75 -17.97 0.43
C GLN A 59 -23.38 -19.36 0.29
N ASP A 60 -23.96 -19.86 1.40
CA ASP A 60 -24.80 -21.05 1.43
C ASP A 60 -26.29 -20.67 1.36
N CYS A 61 -26.91 -20.89 0.19
CA CYS A 61 -28.33 -20.56 -0.01
C CYS A 61 -29.30 -21.66 0.44
N SER A 62 -28.80 -22.79 0.96
CA SER A 62 -29.67 -23.70 1.71
C SER A 62 -30.11 -23.09 3.04
N LEU A 63 -29.41 -22.05 3.50
CA LEU A 63 -29.66 -21.32 4.72
C LEU A 63 -30.35 -19.98 4.46
N ASN A 64 -31.14 -19.56 5.43
CA ASN A 64 -31.76 -18.23 5.48
C ASN A 64 -30.68 -17.14 5.53
N TYR A 65 -31.00 -15.92 5.08
CA TYR A 65 -30.07 -14.77 5.04
C TYR A 65 -29.26 -14.57 6.32
N ASP A 66 -29.94 -14.51 7.48
CA ASP A 66 -29.30 -14.28 8.78
C ASP A 66 -28.33 -15.39 9.18
N LYS A 67 -28.53 -16.61 8.67
CA LYS A 67 -27.70 -17.76 9.03
C LYS A 67 -26.40 -17.77 8.24
N TRP A 68 -26.47 -17.64 6.92
CA TRP A 68 -25.25 -17.70 6.12
C TRP A 68 -24.41 -16.42 6.23
N ILE A 69 -25.00 -15.24 6.49
CA ILE A 69 -24.18 -14.04 6.67
C ILE A 69 -23.31 -14.10 7.94
N ASN A 70 -23.78 -14.80 8.97
CA ASN A 70 -23.07 -14.97 10.25
C ASN A 70 -22.21 -16.24 10.32
N GLY A 71 -22.48 -17.21 9.44
CA GLY A 71 -21.80 -18.52 9.40
C GLY A 71 -21.19 -18.86 8.05
N SER A 72 -20.96 -17.86 7.19
CA SER A 72 -20.38 -18.10 5.86
C SER A 72 -18.93 -18.56 5.99
N ASP A 73 -18.59 -19.55 5.18
CA ASP A 73 -17.25 -20.12 5.19
C ASP A 73 -16.27 -19.20 4.45
N PRO A 74 -15.08 -18.91 5.02
CA PRO A 74 -14.06 -18.13 4.31
C PRO A 74 -13.50 -18.92 3.14
N ILE A 75 -13.31 -18.25 1.99
CA ILE A 75 -12.68 -18.88 0.83
C ILE A 75 -11.20 -18.51 0.82
N LYS A 76 -10.33 -19.51 1.04
CA LYS A 76 -8.87 -19.35 0.87
C LYS A 76 -8.49 -19.36 -0.60
N GLY A 77 -7.64 -18.43 -1.02
CA GLY A 77 -7.08 -18.37 -2.36
C GLY A 77 -8.02 -17.79 -3.43
N ALA A 78 -9.16 -17.22 -3.04
CA ALA A 78 -9.99 -16.43 -3.96
C ALA A 78 -9.20 -15.23 -4.47
N VAL A 79 -9.29 -14.97 -5.76
CA VAL A 79 -8.58 -13.88 -6.42
C VAL A 79 -9.50 -12.67 -6.50
N VAL A 80 -9.01 -11.56 -5.97
CA VAL A 80 -9.60 -10.23 -6.15
C VAL A 80 -8.68 -9.37 -6.99
N SER A 81 -9.23 -8.39 -7.70
CA SER A 81 -8.45 -7.43 -8.46
C SER A 81 -8.85 -6.01 -8.15
N ILE A 82 -7.88 -5.12 -8.28
CA ILE A 82 -8.08 -3.68 -8.32
C ILE A 82 -7.71 -3.17 -9.72
N THR A 83 -8.58 -2.35 -10.29
CA THR A 83 -8.34 -1.66 -11.56
C THR A 83 -8.50 -0.17 -11.32
N CYS A 84 -7.46 0.60 -11.56
CA CYS A 84 -7.50 2.05 -11.44
C CYS A 84 -7.43 2.70 -12.82
N MET A 85 -8.39 3.56 -13.10
CA MET A 85 -8.45 4.32 -14.33
C MET A 85 -7.63 5.61 -14.22
N ASP A 86 -7.09 6.06 -15.35
CA ASP A 86 -6.61 7.44 -15.48
C ASP A 86 -7.77 8.42 -15.74
N GLU A 87 -7.46 9.71 -15.73
CA GLU A 87 -8.43 10.78 -16.01
C GLU A 87 -9.06 10.68 -17.41
N ARG A 88 -8.40 9.97 -18.34
CA ARG A 88 -8.90 9.70 -19.70
C ARG A 88 -9.68 8.39 -19.77
N ARG A 89 -10.07 7.81 -18.63
CA ARG A 89 -10.83 6.55 -18.52
C ARG A 89 -10.11 5.32 -19.12
N ARG A 90 -8.78 5.34 -19.20
CA ARG A 90 -7.97 4.19 -19.61
C ARG A 90 -7.42 3.49 -18.38
N VAL A 91 -7.16 2.19 -18.47
CA VAL A 91 -6.52 1.45 -17.37
C VAL A 91 -5.13 2.03 -17.12
N GLY A 92 -4.95 2.67 -15.96
CA GLY A 92 -3.67 3.21 -15.51
C GLY A 92 -2.91 2.24 -14.60
N TYR A 93 -3.62 1.40 -13.87
CA TYR A 93 -3.04 0.37 -13.01
C TYR A 93 -4.00 -0.83 -12.89
N TYR A 94 -3.41 -2.03 -12.80
CA TYR A 94 -4.10 -3.27 -12.49
C TYR A 94 -3.25 -4.06 -11.49
N GLY A 95 -3.90 -4.57 -10.45
CA GLY A 95 -3.29 -5.46 -9.47
C GLY A 95 -4.27 -6.52 -9.01
N SER A 96 -3.76 -7.57 -8.38
CA SER A 96 -4.56 -8.63 -7.80
C SER A 96 -3.93 -9.19 -6.54
N ASP A 97 -4.76 -9.78 -5.69
CA ASP A 97 -4.35 -10.46 -4.47
C ASP A 97 -5.19 -11.72 -4.26
N LYS A 98 -4.69 -12.62 -3.43
CA LYS A 98 -5.36 -13.86 -3.05
C LYS A 98 -5.72 -13.82 -1.58
N THR A 99 -6.91 -14.30 -1.26
CA THR A 99 -7.34 -14.40 0.13
C THR A 99 -6.56 -15.43 0.95
N ASP A 100 -6.36 -15.13 2.22
CA ASP A 100 -5.75 -16.01 3.22
C ASP A 100 -6.72 -17.08 3.74
N GLU A 101 -6.31 -17.82 4.78
CA GLU A 101 -7.12 -18.89 5.39
C GLU A 101 -8.42 -18.40 6.04
N ARG A 102 -8.51 -17.10 6.32
CA ARG A 102 -9.69 -16.45 6.90
C ARG A 102 -10.51 -15.72 5.83
N GLY A 103 -10.21 -15.96 4.55
CA GLY A 103 -10.88 -15.31 3.43
C GLY A 103 -10.50 -13.84 3.29
N GLN A 104 -9.45 -13.35 3.97
CA GLN A 104 -9.05 -11.95 3.98
C GLN A 104 -8.02 -11.67 2.89
N PHE A 105 -8.13 -10.51 2.25
CA PHE A 105 -7.11 -9.98 1.35
C PHE A 105 -6.67 -8.60 1.82
N ASP A 106 -5.45 -8.19 1.46
CA ASP A 106 -4.94 -6.83 1.68
C ASP A 106 -4.10 -6.41 0.47
N LEU A 107 -4.78 -5.77 -0.49
CA LEU A 107 -4.17 -5.28 -1.71
C LEU A 107 -3.35 -4.03 -1.40
N ILE A 108 -2.04 -4.12 -1.61
CA ILE A 108 -1.11 -3.00 -1.46
C ILE A 108 -0.86 -2.37 -2.82
N VAL A 109 -1.10 -1.06 -2.94
CA VAL A 109 -0.92 -0.29 -4.17
C VAL A 109 -0.11 0.96 -3.88
N SER A 110 0.97 1.17 -4.62
CA SER A 110 1.72 2.43 -4.55
C SER A 110 0.87 3.59 -5.05
N LYS A 111 0.84 4.70 -4.30
CA LYS A 111 0.19 5.94 -4.73
C LYS A 111 0.91 6.60 -5.90
N VAL A 112 2.21 6.33 -6.07
CA VAL A 112 2.99 6.82 -7.23
C VAL A 112 3.27 5.65 -8.16
N LEU A 113 2.72 5.74 -9.37
CA LEU A 113 2.92 4.77 -10.45
C LEU A 113 4.21 5.04 -11.21
N TYR A 114 4.64 4.06 -12.01
CA TYR A 114 5.77 4.21 -12.92
C TYR A 114 5.63 5.46 -13.80
N GLY A 115 6.70 6.26 -13.88
CA GLY A 115 6.68 7.55 -14.59
C GLY A 115 6.20 8.74 -13.74
N GLY A 116 6.13 8.60 -12.41
CA GLY A 116 5.83 9.70 -11.48
C GLY A 116 4.37 10.12 -11.46
N LYS A 117 3.47 9.30 -11.99
CA LYS A 117 2.04 9.61 -12.05
C LYS A 117 1.36 9.21 -10.75
N GLU A 118 0.64 10.15 -10.15
CA GLU A 118 -0.16 9.88 -8.96
C GLU A 118 -1.42 9.05 -9.31
N LEU A 119 -1.63 7.98 -8.55
CA LEU A 119 -2.82 7.15 -8.60
C LEU A 119 -3.94 7.83 -7.83
N LYS A 120 -5.13 7.84 -8.41
CA LYS A 120 -6.34 8.43 -7.83
C LYS A 120 -7.23 7.32 -7.28
N PRO A 121 -7.29 7.09 -5.94
CA PRO A 121 -8.07 6.00 -5.37
C PRO A 121 -9.54 6.00 -5.81
N GLN A 122 -10.15 7.17 -5.95
CA GLN A 122 -11.53 7.35 -6.41
C GLN A 122 -11.80 6.88 -7.85
N LEU A 123 -10.74 6.63 -8.63
CA LEU A 123 -10.83 6.03 -9.97
C LEU A 123 -10.50 4.54 -9.97
N CYS A 124 -10.32 3.95 -8.78
CA CYS A 124 -10.08 2.53 -8.59
C CYS A 124 -11.37 1.79 -8.26
N LYS A 125 -11.50 0.62 -8.90
CA LYS A 125 -12.58 -0.33 -8.68
C LYS A 125 -12.01 -1.69 -8.29
N VAL A 126 -12.56 -2.29 -7.24
CA VAL A 126 -12.16 -3.60 -6.72
C VAL A 126 -13.24 -4.63 -7.01
N ARG A 127 -12.88 -5.81 -7.52
CA ARG A 127 -13.85 -6.85 -7.90
C ARG A 127 -13.32 -8.26 -7.71
N LEU A 128 -14.24 -9.21 -7.58
CA LEU A 128 -14.00 -10.64 -7.66
C LEU A 128 -13.44 -11.01 -9.06
N VAL A 129 -12.53 -12.00 -9.08
CA VAL A 129 -11.94 -12.55 -10.30
C VAL A 129 -12.21 -14.04 -10.40
N SER A 130 -11.79 -14.83 -9.41
CA SER A 130 -12.00 -16.28 -9.39
C SER A 130 -11.99 -16.85 -7.98
N SER A 131 -12.72 -17.95 -7.77
CA SER A 131 -12.62 -18.78 -6.57
C SER A 131 -11.93 -20.11 -6.92
N PRO A 132 -11.01 -20.62 -6.09
CA PRO A 132 -10.43 -21.95 -6.25
C PRO A 132 -11.37 -23.06 -5.76
N ASP A 133 -12.41 -22.73 -4.98
CA ASP A 133 -13.38 -23.69 -4.48
C ASP A 133 -14.38 -24.05 -5.56
N GLN A 134 -14.34 -25.29 -6.06
CA GLN A 134 -15.23 -25.77 -7.12
C GLN A 134 -16.70 -25.82 -6.70
N SER A 135 -16.97 -25.97 -5.40
CA SER A 135 -18.33 -25.95 -4.87
C SER A 135 -18.87 -24.54 -4.70
N CYS A 136 -17.99 -23.54 -4.62
CA CYS A 136 -18.34 -22.14 -4.36
C CYS A 136 -17.55 -21.17 -5.25
N ASN A 137 -17.86 -21.18 -6.55
CA ASN A 137 -17.15 -20.41 -7.57
C ASN A 137 -18.02 -19.53 -8.46
N ILE A 138 -19.32 -19.43 -8.20
CA ILE A 138 -20.19 -18.49 -8.93
C ILE A 138 -20.12 -17.12 -8.25
N PRO A 139 -19.56 -16.08 -8.89
CA PRO A 139 -19.45 -14.78 -8.28
C PRO A 139 -20.84 -14.16 -8.08
N THR A 140 -21.07 -13.57 -6.93
CA THR A 140 -22.30 -12.81 -6.65
C THR A 140 -22.03 -11.31 -6.66
N ASN A 141 -23.09 -10.50 -6.75
CA ASN A 141 -22.98 -9.07 -6.57
C ASN A 141 -23.28 -8.59 -5.13
N PHE A 142 -23.22 -9.48 -4.13
CA PHE A 142 -23.24 -9.03 -2.74
C PHE A 142 -22.01 -8.17 -2.44
N GLY A 143 -22.25 -7.00 -1.84
CA GLY A 143 -21.21 -5.99 -1.61
C GLY A 143 -20.58 -5.46 -2.91
N ASP A 144 -21.28 -5.57 -4.04
CA ASP A 144 -20.77 -5.27 -5.39
C ASP A 144 -19.53 -6.10 -5.79
N GLY A 145 -19.41 -7.33 -5.27
CA GLY A 145 -18.24 -8.19 -5.55
C GLY A 145 -18.02 -8.45 -7.05
N GLN A 146 -19.06 -8.81 -7.80
CA GLN A 146 -18.96 -9.13 -9.22
C GLN A 146 -18.83 -7.87 -10.11
N MET A 147 -19.68 -6.86 -9.90
CA MET A 147 -19.67 -5.63 -10.69
C MET A 147 -18.48 -4.71 -10.33
N GLY A 148 -18.03 -4.81 -9.09
CA GLY A 148 -16.89 -4.10 -8.52
C GLY A 148 -17.28 -2.82 -7.78
N VAL A 149 -16.65 -2.61 -6.63
CA VAL A 149 -16.84 -1.47 -5.74
C VAL A 149 -15.81 -0.37 -5.97
N ASP A 150 -16.25 0.88 -5.98
CA ASP A 150 -15.37 2.05 -6.09
C ASP A 150 -14.82 2.47 -4.72
N LEU A 151 -13.57 2.90 -4.67
CA LEU A 151 -12.94 3.37 -3.43
C LEU A 151 -13.36 4.82 -3.13
N VAL A 152 -14.50 4.99 -2.46
CA VAL A 152 -15.08 6.31 -2.20
C VAL A 152 -14.46 7.00 -0.99
N ARG A 153 -14.37 6.30 0.16
CA ARG A 153 -13.92 6.88 1.43
C ARG A 153 -12.90 5.97 2.11
N PRO A 154 -11.75 6.50 2.53
CA PRO A 154 -10.80 5.71 3.31
C PRO A 154 -11.39 5.40 4.67
N PHE A 155 -11.15 4.18 5.14
CA PHE A 155 -11.42 3.77 6.52
C PHE A 155 -10.47 4.47 7.49
N MET A 156 -9.22 4.68 7.06
CA MET A 156 -8.14 5.20 7.90
C MET A 156 -7.09 5.90 7.05
N VAL A 157 -6.53 7.00 7.57
CA VAL A 157 -5.49 7.80 6.93
C VAL A 157 -4.41 8.08 7.97
N PHE A 158 -3.19 7.68 7.66
CA PHE A 158 -1.96 7.97 8.43
C PHE A 158 -0.94 8.67 7.53
N GLN A 159 0.22 9.01 8.09
CA GLN A 159 1.25 9.80 7.40
C GLN A 159 1.70 9.17 6.08
N ASP A 160 1.91 7.84 6.05
CA ASP A 160 2.45 7.12 4.89
C ASP A 160 1.48 6.05 4.34
N LEU A 161 0.23 6.02 4.84
CA LEU A 161 -0.73 4.95 4.57
C LEU A 161 -2.17 5.45 4.48
N VAL A 162 -2.86 5.05 3.41
CA VAL A 162 -4.31 5.19 3.29
C VAL A 162 -4.95 3.81 3.18
N LYS A 163 -5.86 3.48 4.10
CA LYS A 163 -6.56 2.20 4.10
C LYS A 163 -8.02 2.34 3.71
N TYR A 164 -8.45 1.52 2.76
CA TYR A 164 -9.83 1.29 2.38
C TYR A 164 -10.26 -0.10 2.84
N VAL A 165 -11.53 -0.21 3.23
CA VAL A 165 -12.16 -1.49 3.57
C VAL A 165 -13.35 -1.68 2.65
N VAL A 166 -13.42 -2.83 1.98
CA VAL A 166 -14.47 -3.18 1.03
C VAL A 166 -15.11 -4.53 1.36
N GLY A 167 -16.29 -4.77 0.81
CA GLY A 167 -17.02 -6.03 1.01
C GLY A 167 -17.66 -6.14 2.40
N PRO A 168 -17.93 -7.36 2.89
CA PRO A 168 -17.50 -8.66 2.36
C PRO A 168 -18.09 -8.99 0.98
N PHE A 169 -17.34 -9.74 0.18
CA PHE A 169 -17.77 -10.28 -1.11
C PHE A 169 -18.11 -11.77 -0.98
N TYR A 170 -18.97 -12.27 -1.86
CA TYR A 170 -19.43 -13.65 -1.82
C TYR A 170 -19.34 -14.34 -3.18
N TYR A 171 -18.84 -15.56 -3.16
CA TYR A 171 -19.15 -16.57 -4.17
C TYR A 171 -20.30 -17.42 -3.68
N THR A 172 -20.90 -18.18 -4.59
CA THR A 172 -21.99 -19.09 -4.26
C THR A 172 -21.94 -20.37 -5.09
N THR A 173 -22.88 -21.26 -4.81
CA THR A 173 -23.05 -22.55 -5.49
C THR A 173 -23.99 -22.40 -6.69
N PRO A 174 -23.95 -23.32 -7.68
CA PRO A 174 -24.94 -23.36 -8.76
C PRO A 174 -26.41 -23.45 -8.31
N MET A 175 -26.67 -23.95 -7.09
CA MET A 175 -28.04 -24.03 -6.56
C MET A 175 -28.65 -22.64 -6.33
N CYS A 176 -27.82 -21.62 -6.17
CA CYS A 176 -28.23 -20.24 -5.91
C CYS A 176 -28.41 -19.41 -7.18
N GLU A 177 -27.90 -19.87 -8.31
CA GLU A 177 -28.12 -19.20 -9.58
C GLU A 177 -29.57 -19.49 -10.02
N ALA A 178 -30.38 -18.43 -10.16
CA ALA A 178 -31.72 -18.58 -10.70
C ALA A 178 -31.63 -19.29 -12.06
N PRO A 179 -32.43 -20.34 -12.32
CA PRO A 179 -32.38 -21.02 -13.60
C PRO A 179 -32.62 -20.00 -14.71
N LYS A 180 -31.75 -20.00 -15.72
CA LYS A 180 -31.92 -19.15 -16.90
C LYS A 180 -33.24 -19.56 -17.55
N LEU A 181 -34.22 -18.66 -17.55
CA LEU A 181 -35.43 -18.87 -18.33
C LEU A 181 -35.00 -18.88 -19.80
N GLU A 182 -34.99 -20.07 -20.41
CA GLU A 182 -34.87 -20.20 -21.85
C GLU A 182 -36.11 -19.56 -22.47
N ASN A 183 -35.98 -18.31 -22.89
CA ASN A 183 -36.97 -17.66 -23.73
C ASN A 183 -36.90 -18.29 -25.13
N ASN A 184 -37.55 -19.44 -25.28
CA ASN A 184 -37.86 -20.00 -26.60
C ASN A 184 -38.98 -19.16 -27.22
N TYR A 185 -38.61 -18.12 -27.97
CA TYR A 185 -39.47 -17.43 -28.94
C TYR A 185 -39.20 -17.96 -30.33
#